data_AF-A0AAP2UQA8-F1
#
_entry.id   AF-A0AAP2UQA8-F1
#
_cell.length_a   1.000
_cell.length_b   1.000
_cell.length_c   1.000
_cell.angle_alpha   90.00
_cell.angle_beta   90.00
_cell.angle_gamma   90.00
#
_symmetry.space_group_name_H-M   'P 1'
#
loop_
_entity.id
_entity.type
_entity.pdbx_description
1 polymer ?
#
loop_
_entity_poly.entity_id
_entity_poly.type
_entity_poly.pdbx_seq_one_letter_code
_entity_poly.pdbx_strand_id
1 'polypeptide(L)'
;MLNMNKKLEQREKEGKIIKCGIVGAGQMGRGMVTQMVLMKGITPAVVSDIDLELAVHAFKYAGVKDADIVRTNEVAEADKAMDEGKYVATTNSNLISQCRPVEVAIDATGVPDVGAKVATDAINNKKHVVMLNVETDVVIGPLLDKMAKDNGVIYTGSAGDEPGAVMELYDFATAMGLEVKVMGKGKNNRIDKNCNPDTVLEEATRRKMSPKMLCAFKDGTKTMVEMTAMSNATGLVPDVIGGHGIASDVKSLNETYKLKEDGGILKQHGVVEYVNGIAPGVFVTVATDNEEIAYQMQYHSMGPGPLWTLYRPYHLCNLETPLTAAKVVIDGEPTIVPKNGLVSECITVAKIDLKAGQTIDGIGGYTTYGSICKHEEAKEKGYVPYGLVNHKAVMKRDVKKGELITYDDIELDTTTLIYKLRQEQDKIFG
;
A
#
# COMPACT_ATOMS: atom_id res chain seq x y z
N MET A 1 3.52 -12.21 -13.26
CA MET A 1 2.76 -13.29 -12.57
C MET A 1 2.59 -14.56 -13.42
N LEU A 2 2.51 -14.49 -14.74
CA LEU A 2 2.41 -15.67 -15.61
C LEU A 2 3.49 -16.72 -15.31
N ASN A 3 3.08 -18.00 -15.25
CA ASN A 3 3.95 -19.16 -14.97
C ASN A 3 4.68 -19.16 -13.62
N MET A 4 4.34 -18.27 -12.68
CA MET A 4 5.02 -18.18 -11.37
C MET A 4 4.95 -19.49 -10.58
N ASN A 5 3.86 -20.24 -10.69
CA ASN A 5 3.72 -21.56 -10.08
C ASN A 5 4.82 -22.55 -10.52
N LYS A 6 5.15 -22.59 -11.82
CA LYS A 6 6.21 -23.47 -12.36
C LYS A 6 7.60 -23.01 -11.90
N LYS A 7 7.82 -21.70 -11.86
CA LYS A 7 9.09 -21.11 -11.39
C LYS A 7 9.36 -21.43 -9.92
N LEU A 8 8.34 -21.29 -9.08
CA LEU A 8 8.40 -21.65 -7.67
C LEU A 8 8.61 -23.16 -7.45
N GLU A 9 7.90 -24.01 -8.20
CA GLU A 9 8.11 -25.46 -8.18
C GLU A 9 9.54 -25.86 -8.56
N GLN A 10 10.14 -25.16 -9.52
CA GLN A 10 11.53 -25.40 -9.91
C GLN A 10 12.50 -25.03 -8.79
N ARG A 11 12.28 -23.90 -8.11
CA ARG A 11 13.11 -23.49 -6.96
C ARG A 11 13.06 -24.48 -5.81
N GLU A 12 11.87 -25.00 -5.50
CA GLU A 12 11.69 -26.07 -4.51
C GLU A 12 12.53 -27.30 -4.85
N LYS A 13 12.44 -27.79 -6.10
CA LYS A 13 13.22 -28.95 -6.57
C LYS A 13 14.73 -28.73 -6.50
N GLU A 14 15.18 -27.50 -6.71
CA GLU A 14 16.58 -27.12 -6.65
C GLU A 14 17.07 -26.81 -5.22
N GLY A 15 16.20 -26.84 -4.21
CA GLY A 15 16.52 -26.44 -2.83
C GLY A 15 16.80 -24.94 -2.66
N LYS A 16 16.45 -24.11 -3.65
CA LYS A 16 16.67 -22.65 -3.64
C LYS A 16 15.45 -21.91 -3.07
N ILE A 17 15.05 -22.25 -1.86
CA ILE A 17 13.85 -21.68 -1.23
C ILE A 17 14.05 -20.18 -0.96
N ILE A 18 13.12 -19.35 -1.44
CA ILE A 18 13.11 -17.91 -1.15
C ILE A 18 12.75 -17.71 0.32
N LYS A 19 13.65 -17.11 1.10
CA LYS A 19 13.45 -16.89 2.53
C LYS A 19 13.03 -15.44 2.77
N CYS A 20 11.79 -15.26 3.20
CA CYS A 20 11.23 -13.94 3.50
C CYS A 20 11.30 -13.63 5.01
N GLY A 21 11.58 -12.39 5.35
CA GLY A 21 11.47 -11.85 6.69
C GLY A 21 10.28 -10.89 6.79
N ILE A 22 9.39 -11.11 7.76
CA ILE A 22 8.13 -10.37 7.90
C ILE A 22 8.14 -9.59 9.21
N VAL A 23 7.86 -8.29 9.14
CA VAL A 23 7.68 -7.42 10.31
C VAL A 23 6.20 -7.12 10.50
N GLY A 24 5.64 -7.52 11.64
CA GLY A 24 4.23 -7.42 11.98
C GLY A 24 3.50 -8.75 11.76
N ALA A 25 2.98 -9.33 12.85
CA ALA A 25 2.23 -10.59 12.88
C ALA A 25 0.73 -10.37 13.20
N GLY A 26 0.20 -9.17 12.90
CA GLY A 26 -1.22 -8.85 12.96
C GLY A 26 -2.05 -9.62 11.92
N GLN A 27 -3.29 -9.18 11.67
CA GLN A 27 -4.22 -9.90 10.77
C GLN A 27 -3.62 -10.21 9.39
N MET A 28 -3.01 -9.21 8.74
CA MET A 28 -2.40 -9.36 7.40
C MET A 28 -1.13 -10.22 7.45
N GLY A 29 -0.22 -9.93 8.40
CA GLY A 29 1.02 -10.69 8.58
C GLY A 29 0.76 -12.17 8.83
N ARG A 30 -0.16 -12.51 9.76
CA ARG A 30 -0.57 -13.89 10.01
C ARG A 30 -1.09 -14.60 8.76
N GLY A 31 -2.01 -13.97 8.03
CA GLY A 31 -2.57 -14.58 6.81
C GLY A 31 -1.51 -14.81 5.73
N MET A 32 -0.55 -13.89 5.60
CA MET A 32 0.59 -14.01 4.68
C MET A 32 1.54 -15.13 5.09
N VAL A 33 1.88 -15.25 6.38
CA VAL A 33 2.69 -16.37 6.91
C VAL A 33 2.03 -17.70 6.58
N THR A 34 0.73 -17.85 6.85
CA THR A 34 -0.01 -19.06 6.49
C THR A 34 0.04 -19.34 4.99
N GLN A 35 -0.17 -18.33 4.16
CA GLN A 35 -0.12 -18.49 2.71
C GLN A 35 1.26 -18.95 2.23
N MET A 36 2.35 -18.36 2.73
CA MET A 36 3.71 -18.74 2.33
C MET A 36 4.06 -20.16 2.76
N VAL A 37 3.64 -20.63 3.94
CA VAL A 37 3.87 -22.02 4.39
C VAL A 37 3.19 -23.04 3.46
N LEU A 38 2.07 -22.67 2.83
CA LEU A 38 1.36 -23.53 1.87
C LEU A 38 1.97 -23.50 0.46
N MET A 39 2.86 -22.56 0.18
CA MET A 39 3.48 -22.39 -1.13
C MET A 39 4.75 -23.22 -1.26
N LYS A 40 5.14 -23.50 -2.51
CA LYS A 40 6.41 -24.13 -2.86
C LYS A 40 7.44 -23.05 -3.17
N GLY A 41 8.72 -23.32 -2.91
CA GLY A 41 9.86 -22.51 -3.35
C GLY A 41 10.02 -21.18 -2.61
N ILE A 42 9.19 -20.91 -1.59
CA ILE A 42 9.19 -19.70 -0.77
C ILE A 42 8.76 -20.04 0.66
N THR A 43 9.31 -19.35 1.66
CA THR A 43 8.98 -19.59 3.07
C THR A 43 9.05 -18.30 3.90
N PRO A 44 8.19 -18.12 4.92
CA PRO A 44 8.30 -17.03 5.89
C PRO A 44 9.36 -17.38 6.95
N ALA A 45 10.63 -17.29 6.59
CA ALA A 45 11.74 -17.82 7.37
C ALA A 45 11.89 -17.15 8.77
N VAL A 46 11.61 -15.85 8.85
CA VAL A 46 11.60 -15.09 10.11
C VAL A 46 10.38 -14.18 10.19
N VAL A 47 9.71 -14.17 11.34
CA VAL A 47 8.59 -13.28 11.64
C VAL A 47 8.90 -12.54 12.92
N SER A 48 8.87 -11.21 12.88
CA SER A 48 9.01 -10.36 14.06
C SER A 48 7.71 -9.66 14.41
N ASP A 49 7.41 -9.57 15.69
CA ASP A 49 6.37 -8.70 16.23
C ASP A 49 6.82 -8.17 17.59
N ILE A 50 6.32 -7.01 18.01
CA ILE A 50 6.62 -6.47 19.34
C ILE A 50 6.10 -7.40 20.45
N ASP A 51 5.06 -8.19 20.15
CA ASP A 51 4.58 -9.29 20.98
C ASP A 51 5.04 -10.63 20.36
N LEU A 52 6.00 -11.29 21.03
CA LEU A 52 6.58 -12.56 20.59
C LEU A 52 5.50 -13.62 20.32
N GLU A 53 4.43 -13.65 21.12
CA GLU A 53 3.39 -14.67 20.98
C GLU A 53 2.58 -14.46 19.70
N LEU A 54 2.44 -13.23 19.19
CA LEU A 54 1.81 -13.01 17.88
C LEU A 54 2.65 -13.63 16.75
N ALA A 55 3.97 -13.46 16.79
CA ALA A 55 4.88 -14.07 15.82
C ALA A 55 4.84 -15.61 15.89
N VAL A 56 4.89 -16.18 17.10
CA VAL A 56 4.78 -17.64 17.31
C VAL A 56 3.41 -18.16 16.83
N HIS A 57 2.32 -17.47 17.18
CA HIS A 57 0.97 -17.87 16.76
C HIS A 57 0.80 -17.82 15.25
N ALA A 58 1.43 -16.87 14.54
CA ALA A 58 1.36 -16.82 13.08
C ALA A 58 1.85 -18.14 12.44
N PHE A 59 2.94 -18.71 12.95
CA PHE A 59 3.42 -20.03 12.52
C PHE A 59 2.51 -21.17 12.94
N LYS A 60 2.01 -21.17 14.19
CA LYS A 60 1.10 -22.21 14.68
C LYS A 60 -0.21 -22.27 13.88
N TYR A 61 -0.79 -21.12 13.53
CA TYR A 61 -1.96 -21.05 12.66
C TYR A 61 -1.69 -21.57 11.25
N ALA A 62 -0.44 -21.46 10.78
CA ALA A 62 0.00 -22.03 9.51
C ALA A 62 0.24 -23.55 9.56
N GLY A 63 0.07 -24.19 10.73
CA GLY A 63 0.29 -25.63 10.91
C GLY A 63 1.75 -26.01 11.19
N VAL A 64 2.63 -25.05 11.46
CA VAL A 64 4.02 -25.30 11.86
C VAL A 64 4.06 -25.83 13.30
N LYS A 65 4.83 -26.89 13.54
CA LYS A 65 4.97 -27.50 14.87
C LYS A 65 5.86 -26.62 15.74
N ASP A 66 5.59 -26.58 17.06
CA ASP A 66 6.38 -25.76 18.00
C ASP A 66 7.88 -26.11 17.98
N ALA A 67 8.22 -27.39 17.77
CA ALA A 67 9.60 -27.86 17.67
C ALA A 67 10.37 -27.32 16.45
N ASP A 68 9.66 -26.82 15.43
CA ASP A 68 10.23 -26.23 14.23
C ASP A 68 10.32 -24.69 14.33
N ILE A 69 9.90 -24.11 15.46
CA ILE A 69 9.92 -22.65 15.73
C ILE A 69 11.02 -22.33 16.74
N VAL A 70 12.04 -21.62 16.30
CA VAL A 70 13.11 -21.08 17.15
C VAL A 70 12.72 -19.67 17.59
N ARG A 71 12.78 -19.43 18.90
CA ARG A 71 12.51 -18.12 19.51
C ARG A 71 13.84 -17.48 19.87
N THR A 72 14.26 -16.43 19.16
CA THR A 72 15.54 -15.77 19.42
C THR A 72 15.54 -14.32 18.97
N ASN A 73 16.40 -13.51 19.59
CA ASN A 73 16.70 -12.14 19.17
C ASN A 73 18.13 -12.01 18.60
N GLU A 74 18.86 -13.13 18.51
CA GLU A 74 20.27 -13.18 18.11
C GLU A 74 20.43 -13.61 16.65
N VAL A 75 21.20 -12.85 15.88
CA VAL A 75 21.42 -13.10 14.44
C VAL A 75 22.03 -14.48 14.20
N ALA A 76 23.04 -14.87 14.97
CA ALA A 76 23.75 -16.13 14.78
C ALA A 76 22.85 -17.36 15.02
N GLU A 77 21.95 -17.29 16.01
CA GLU A 77 20.99 -18.36 16.29
C GLU A 77 19.90 -18.43 15.21
N ALA A 78 19.42 -17.27 14.75
CA ALA A 78 18.42 -17.18 13.70
C ALA A 78 18.97 -17.71 12.35
N ASP A 79 20.19 -17.33 11.97
CA ASP A 79 20.87 -17.84 10.77
C ASP A 79 20.97 -19.36 10.81
N LYS A 80 21.45 -19.91 11.93
CA LYS A 80 21.57 -21.37 12.12
C LYS A 80 20.22 -22.06 12.01
N ALA A 81 19.18 -21.52 12.64
CA ALA A 81 17.84 -22.10 12.58
C ALA A 81 17.31 -22.15 11.14
N MET A 82 17.46 -21.06 10.38
CA MET A 82 17.01 -21.00 8.98
C MET A 82 17.84 -21.87 8.04
N ASP A 83 19.13 -22.09 8.33
CA ASP A 83 19.96 -23.05 7.59
C ASP A 83 19.53 -24.50 7.85
N GLU A 84 19.04 -24.81 9.07
CA GLU A 84 18.43 -26.10 9.45
C GLU A 84 16.99 -26.27 8.93
N GLY A 85 16.44 -25.28 8.22
CA GLY A 85 15.07 -25.31 7.70
C GLY A 85 13.98 -25.01 8.74
N LYS A 86 14.34 -24.45 9.89
CA LYS A 86 13.40 -24.00 10.94
C LYS A 86 12.93 -22.57 10.72
N TYR A 87 11.85 -22.22 11.39
CA TYR A 87 11.26 -20.88 11.41
C TYR A 87 11.76 -20.09 12.62
N VAL A 88 11.90 -18.77 12.47
CA VAL A 88 12.33 -17.89 13.56
C VAL A 88 11.20 -16.94 13.96
N ALA A 89 10.83 -16.95 15.23
CA ALA A 89 9.97 -15.94 15.85
C ALA A 89 10.81 -15.04 16.75
N THR A 90 10.62 -13.72 16.66
CA THR A 90 11.48 -12.74 17.33
C THR A 90 10.73 -11.48 17.73
N THR A 91 11.24 -10.75 18.73
CA THR A 91 10.82 -9.35 18.98
C THR A 91 11.80 -8.33 18.39
N ASN A 92 12.93 -8.79 17.86
CA ASN A 92 13.95 -7.96 17.24
C ASN A 92 13.75 -7.90 15.72
N SER A 93 13.10 -6.86 15.21
CA SER A 93 12.87 -6.68 13.77
C SER A 93 14.16 -6.49 12.96
N ASN A 94 15.30 -6.18 13.60
CA ASN A 94 16.58 -6.08 12.90
C ASN A 94 17.05 -7.43 12.32
N LEU A 95 16.55 -8.57 12.83
CA LEU A 95 16.87 -9.87 12.25
C LEU A 95 16.42 -9.99 10.78
N ILE A 96 15.36 -9.28 10.39
CA ILE A 96 14.85 -9.32 9.01
C ILE A 96 15.89 -8.74 8.03
N SER A 97 16.60 -7.68 8.42
CA SER A 97 17.64 -7.06 7.58
C SER A 97 19.01 -7.71 7.77
N GLN A 98 19.35 -8.17 8.98
CA GLN A 98 20.70 -8.62 9.33
C GLN A 98 20.96 -10.10 9.05
N CYS A 99 19.94 -10.97 9.11
CA CYS A 99 20.16 -12.40 8.90
C CYS A 99 20.56 -12.69 7.46
N ARG A 100 21.63 -13.47 7.27
CA ARG A 100 22.19 -13.79 5.95
C ARG A 100 21.17 -14.53 5.07
N PRO A 101 20.40 -15.53 5.56
CA PRO A 101 19.48 -16.29 4.72
C PRO A 101 18.28 -15.51 4.17
N VAL A 102 17.90 -14.38 4.78
CA VAL A 102 16.75 -13.59 4.31
C VAL A 102 17.09 -12.94 2.98
N GLU A 103 16.21 -13.07 1.98
CA GLU A 103 16.34 -12.44 0.65
C GLU A 103 15.40 -11.23 0.50
N VAL A 104 14.21 -11.30 1.11
CA VAL A 104 13.15 -10.30 0.98
C VAL A 104 12.62 -9.90 2.35
N ALA A 105 12.67 -8.61 2.67
CA ALA A 105 12.02 -8.00 3.82
C ALA A 105 10.61 -7.53 3.46
N ILE A 106 9.64 -7.79 4.33
CA ILE A 106 8.24 -7.40 4.15
C ILE A 106 7.75 -6.65 5.39
N ASP A 107 7.36 -5.39 5.22
CA ASP A 107 6.70 -4.63 6.29
C ASP A 107 5.18 -4.75 6.18
N ALA A 108 4.57 -5.34 7.21
CA ALA A 108 3.12 -5.52 7.37
C ALA A 108 2.60 -4.85 8.67
N THR A 109 3.31 -3.86 9.22
CA THR A 109 2.96 -3.19 10.47
C THR A 109 1.86 -2.14 10.32
N GLY A 110 1.80 -1.45 9.18
CA GLY A 110 0.91 -0.30 8.96
C GLY A 110 1.30 0.95 9.77
N VAL A 111 2.54 1.02 10.26
CA VAL A 111 3.07 2.17 11.00
C VAL A 111 4.15 2.85 10.15
N PRO A 112 3.94 4.08 9.64
CA PRO A 112 4.84 4.68 8.65
C PRO A 112 6.31 4.75 9.08
N ASP A 113 6.58 5.18 10.31
CA ASP A 113 7.96 5.31 10.81
C ASP A 113 8.67 3.96 10.98
N VAL A 114 7.92 2.90 11.31
CA VAL A 114 8.46 1.54 11.37
C VAL A 114 8.79 1.04 9.96
N GLY A 115 7.90 1.27 8.99
CA GLY A 115 8.14 0.91 7.59
C GLY A 115 9.36 1.61 7.00
N ALA A 116 9.55 2.89 7.32
CA ALA A 116 10.75 3.63 6.96
C ALA A 116 12.03 2.95 7.47
N LYS A 117 12.04 2.53 8.76
CA LYS A 117 13.19 1.83 9.35
C LYS A 117 13.41 0.45 8.71
N VAL A 118 12.35 -0.35 8.56
CA VAL A 118 12.44 -1.70 7.98
C VAL A 118 12.99 -1.63 6.55
N ALA A 119 12.47 -0.73 5.72
CA ALA A 119 12.93 -0.58 4.34
C ALA A 119 14.38 -0.11 4.25
N THR A 120 14.75 0.94 4.98
CA THR A 120 16.11 1.49 4.93
C THR A 120 17.15 0.48 5.43
N ASP A 121 16.89 -0.20 6.54
CA ASP A 121 17.79 -1.22 7.07
C ASP A 121 17.93 -2.41 6.11
N ALA A 122 16.81 -2.88 5.53
CA ALA A 122 16.81 -3.97 4.56
C ALA A 122 17.61 -3.61 3.29
N ILE A 123 17.37 -2.42 2.73
CA ILE A 123 18.08 -1.92 1.55
C ILE A 123 19.59 -1.82 1.81
N ASN A 124 19.98 -1.25 2.95
CA ASN A 124 21.39 -1.11 3.33
C ASN A 124 22.08 -2.46 3.54
N ASN A 125 21.32 -3.49 3.97
CA ASN A 125 21.80 -4.87 4.10
C ASN A 125 21.55 -5.73 2.85
N LYS A 126 21.31 -5.09 1.70
CA LYS A 126 21.17 -5.76 0.39
C LYS A 126 20.04 -6.79 0.35
N LYS A 127 18.93 -6.50 1.02
CA LYS A 127 17.68 -7.26 0.95
C LYS A 127 16.69 -6.54 0.05
N HIS A 128 15.93 -7.30 -0.73
CA HIS A 128 14.77 -6.74 -1.42
C HIS A 128 13.70 -6.33 -0.42
N VAL A 129 12.85 -5.36 -0.78
CA VAL A 129 11.78 -4.85 0.09
C VAL A 129 10.44 -4.93 -0.62
N VAL A 130 9.48 -5.58 0.03
CA VAL A 130 8.06 -5.53 -0.34
C VAL A 130 7.30 -4.75 0.74
N MET A 131 6.73 -3.62 0.35
CA MET A 131 6.04 -2.70 1.23
C MET A 131 4.53 -2.96 1.20
N LEU A 132 3.98 -3.60 2.23
CA LEU A 132 2.52 -3.69 2.42
C LEU A 132 1.98 -2.44 3.15
N ASN A 133 2.86 -1.73 3.87
CA ASN A 133 2.60 -0.46 4.53
C ASN A 133 2.65 0.69 3.51
N VAL A 134 1.58 0.80 2.70
CA VAL A 134 1.43 1.83 1.66
C VAL A 134 1.49 3.24 2.23
N GLU A 135 1.16 3.41 3.51
CA GLU A 135 1.25 4.67 4.23
C GLU A 135 2.70 5.19 4.32
N THR A 136 3.69 4.30 4.33
CA THR A 136 5.12 4.67 4.21
C THR A 136 5.46 5.04 2.76
N ASP A 137 5.01 4.22 1.81
CA ASP A 137 5.31 4.36 0.38
C ASP A 137 4.86 5.72 -0.17
N VAL A 138 3.67 6.18 0.19
CA VAL A 138 3.15 7.47 -0.30
C VAL A 138 3.86 8.69 0.28
N VAL A 139 4.68 8.53 1.33
CA VAL A 139 5.47 9.62 1.92
C VAL A 139 6.89 9.62 1.38
N ILE A 140 7.56 8.48 1.38
CA ILE A 140 9.01 8.36 1.10
C ILE A 140 9.38 7.31 0.03
N GLY A 141 8.39 6.74 -0.67
CA GLY A 141 8.58 5.70 -1.68
C GLY A 141 9.60 6.07 -2.77
N PRO A 142 9.55 7.27 -3.38
CA PRO A 142 10.56 7.69 -4.35
C PRO A 142 12.00 7.63 -3.83
N LEU A 143 12.24 8.05 -2.59
CA LEU A 143 13.56 7.95 -1.96
C LEU A 143 13.96 6.49 -1.73
N LEU A 144 13.04 5.66 -1.22
CA LEU A 144 13.31 4.24 -0.98
C LEU A 144 13.62 3.48 -2.27
N ASP A 145 12.89 3.74 -3.36
CA ASP A 145 13.18 3.16 -4.68
C ASP A 145 14.55 3.59 -5.20
N LYS A 146 14.91 4.87 -5.07
CA LYS A 146 16.24 5.36 -5.43
C LYS A 146 17.32 4.66 -4.60
N MET A 147 17.15 4.58 -3.29
CA MET A 147 18.10 3.90 -2.39
C MET A 147 18.25 2.42 -2.75
N ALA A 148 17.15 1.74 -3.10
CA ALA A 148 17.17 0.34 -3.52
C ALA A 148 17.99 0.15 -4.80
N LYS A 149 17.75 0.99 -5.82
CA LYS A 149 18.52 1.00 -7.07
C LYS A 149 20.01 1.24 -6.83
N ASP A 150 20.36 2.25 -6.01
CA ASP A 150 21.75 2.55 -5.65
C ASP A 150 22.42 1.37 -4.90
N ASN A 151 21.64 0.54 -4.21
CA ASN A 151 22.13 -0.62 -3.48
C ASN A 151 22.10 -1.93 -4.27
N GLY A 152 21.55 -1.95 -5.48
CA GLY A 152 21.42 -3.16 -6.31
C GLY A 152 20.32 -4.11 -5.85
N VAL A 153 19.29 -3.59 -5.18
CA VAL A 153 18.11 -4.34 -4.73
C VAL A 153 16.83 -3.71 -5.27
N ILE A 154 15.70 -4.36 -5.03
CA ILE A 154 14.39 -3.92 -5.53
C ILE A 154 13.53 -3.55 -4.33
N TYR A 155 12.96 -2.35 -4.38
CA TYR A 155 11.88 -1.89 -3.53
C TYR A 155 10.58 -1.94 -4.36
N THR A 156 9.47 -2.34 -3.75
CA THR A 156 8.16 -2.35 -4.41
C THR A 156 7.03 -2.37 -3.39
N GLY A 157 5.88 -1.82 -3.75
CA GLY A 157 4.61 -2.17 -3.10
C GLY A 157 4.18 -3.61 -3.41
N SER A 158 3.09 -4.06 -2.80
CA SER A 158 2.63 -5.44 -2.87
C SER A 158 1.52 -5.68 -3.91
N ALA A 159 1.54 -6.85 -4.55
CA ALA A 159 0.36 -7.42 -5.21
C ALA A 159 -0.76 -7.70 -4.20
N GLY A 160 -2.00 -7.81 -4.69
CA GLY A 160 -3.20 -8.10 -3.89
C GLY A 160 -3.78 -6.92 -3.11
N ASP A 161 -2.96 -5.94 -2.73
CA ASP A 161 -3.51 -4.64 -2.36
C ASP A 161 -3.97 -3.91 -3.63
N GLU A 162 -4.97 -3.05 -3.51
CA GLU A 162 -5.60 -2.42 -4.66
C GLU A 162 -4.59 -1.71 -5.58
N PRO A 163 -3.60 -0.92 -5.08
CA PRO A 163 -2.60 -0.28 -5.93
C PRO A 163 -1.81 -1.27 -6.79
N GLY A 164 -1.33 -2.38 -6.20
CA GLY A 164 -0.58 -3.38 -6.95
C GLY A 164 -1.46 -4.21 -7.89
N ALA A 165 -2.69 -4.52 -7.48
CA ALA A 165 -3.63 -5.28 -8.30
C ALA A 165 -4.04 -4.51 -9.56
N VAL A 166 -4.22 -3.19 -9.47
CA VAL A 166 -4.64 -2.38 -10.63
C VAL A 166 -3.51 -2.17 -11.64
N MET A 167 -2.25 -2.29 -11.22
CA MET A 167 -1.11 -2.27 -12.14
C MET A 167 -1.18 -3.40 -13.16
N GLU A 168 -1.75 -4.57 -12.83
CA GLU A 168 -1.97 -5.64 -13.81
C GLU A 168 -2.84 -5.19 -14.99
N LEU A 169 -3.84 -4.34 -14.73
CA LEU A 169 -4.72 -3.78 -15.76
C LEU A 169 -4.07 -2.60 -16.48
N TYR A 170 -3.38 -1.74 -15.74
CA TYR A 170 -2.68 -0.56 -16.28
C TYR A 170 -1.56 -0.99 -17.25
N ASP A 171 -0.70 -1.90 -16.83
CA ASP A 171 0.42 -2.40 -17.65
C ASP A 171 -0.10 -3.13 -18.89
N PHE A 172 -1.17 -3.92 -18.74
CA PHE A 172 -1.82 -4.57 -19.88
C PHE A 172 -2.38 -3.57 -20.90
N ALA A 173 -3.18 -2.60 -20.43
CA ALA A 173 -3.81 -1.61 -21.30
C ALA A 173 -2.77 -0.75 -22.04
N THR A 174 -1.76 -0.27 -21.32
CA THR A 174 -0.71 0.57 -21.90
C THR A 174 0.20 -0.22 -22.85
N ALA A 175 0.52 -1.49 -22.54
CA ALA A 175 1.27 -2.36 -23.44
C ALA A 175 0.52 -2.67 -24.76
N MET A 176 -0.83 -2.69 -24.72
CA MET A 176 -1.67 -2.80 -25.92
C MET A 176 -1.74 -1.50 -26.75
N GLY A 177 -1.22 -0.38 -26.24
CA GLY A 177 -1.32 0.93 -26.88
C GLY A 177 -2.66 1.64 -26.64
N LEU A 178 -3.43 1.24 -25.61
CA LEU A 178 -4.64 1.94 -25.19
C LEU A 178 -4.30 3.05 -24.20
N GLU A 179 -5.07 4.13 -24.24
CA GLU A 179 -4.89 5.26 -23.32
C GLU A 179 -5.72 5.02 -22.05
N VAL A 180 -5.05 4.95 -20.90
CA VAL A 180 -5.75 4.89 -19.60
C VAL A 180 -6.28 6.27 -19.23
N LYS A 181 -7.60 6.43 -19.25
CA LYS A 181 -8.30 7.68 -18.92
C LYS A 181 -8.65 7.77 -17.43
N VAL A 182 -9.00 6.65 -16.81
CA VAL A 182 -9.26 6.55 -15.37
C VAL A 182 -8.69 5.26 -14.81
N MET A 183 -8.15 5.30 -13.60
CA MET A 183 -7.67 4.14 -12.86
C MET A 183 -8.22 4.19 -11.44
N GLY A 184 -8.68 3.08 -10.88
CA GLY A 184 -9.31 3.14 -9.58
C GLY A 184 -9.64 1.82 -8.92
N LYS A 185 -10.33 1.95 -7.78
CA LYS A 185 -10.78 0.83 -6.95
C LYS A 185 -12.24 0.95 -6.53
N GLY A 186 -12.81 -0.20 -6.16
CA GLY A 186 -14.12 -0.28 -5.51
C GLY A 186 -14.06 -0.07 -4.00
N LYS A 187 -15.18 0.34 -3.43
CA LYS A 187 -15.42 0.43 -1.98
C LYS A 187 -16.88 0.11 -1.68
N ASN A 188 -17.14 -0.86 -0.80
CA ASN A 188 -18.53 -1.24 -0.46
C ASN A 188 -19.14 -0.44 0.69
N ASN A 189 -18.33 0.19 1.52
CA ASN A 189 -18.81 0.97 2.66
C ASN A 189 -18.79 2.45 2.31
N ARG A 190 -19.91 3.15 2.51
CA ARG A 190 -19.94 4.61 2.42
C ARG A 190 -18.92 5.19 3.39
N ILE A 191 -18.20 6.22 2.95
CA ILE A 191 -17.27 6.93 3.81
C ILE A 191 -18.04 7.56 4.98
N ASP A 192 -17.55 7.31 6.20
CA ASP A 192 -17.99 7.94 7.43
C ASP A 192 -16.83 8.72 8.05
N LYS A 193 -16.72 10.00 7.68
CA LYS A 193 -15.66 10.89 8.18
C LYS A 193 -15.74 11.12 9.70
N ASN A 194 -16.87 10.78 10.35
CA ASN A 194 -17.06 10.99 11.78
C ASN A 194 -16.68 9.76 12.61
N CYS A 195 -16.38 8.62 11.97
CA CYS A 195 -16.03 7.43 12.72
C CYS A 195 -14.68 7.62 13.43
N ASN A 196 -14.58 6.96 14.57
CA ASN A 196 -13.40 6.89 15.41
C ASN A 196 -13.28 5.48 16.02
N PRO A 197 -12.13 5.13 16.65
CA PRO A 197 -11.92 3.81 17.23
C PRO A 197 -13.04 3.33 18.16
N ASP A 198 -13.69 4.21 18.93
CA ASP A 198 -14.79 3.83 19.84
C ASP A 198 -16.04 3.45 19.05
N THR A 199 -16.44 4.27 18.07
CA THR A 199 -17.65 4.04 17.27
C THR A 199 -17.58 2.77 16.41
N VAL A 200 -16.38 2.28 16.12
CA VAL A 200 -16.16 1.08 15.31
C VAL A 200 -15.72 -0.13 16.14
N LEU A 201 -15.56 0.03 17.45
CA LEU A 201 -14.97 -0.99 18.35
C LEU A 201 -15.73 -2.31 18.32
N GLU A 202 -17.06 -2.27 18.34
CA GLU A 202 -17.91 -3.46 18.33
C GLU A 202 -17.69 -4.28 17.03
N GLU A 203 -17.73 -3.61 15.88
CA GLU A 203 -17.47 -4.25 14.59
C GLU A 203 -16.03 -4.75 14.49
N ALA A 204 -15.05 -3.95 14.93
CA ALA A 204 -13.63 -4.31 14.91
C ALA A 204 -13.38 -5.59 15.73
N THR A 205 -13.98 -5.68 16.91
CA THR A 205 -13.90 -6.85 17.79
C THR A 205 -14.51 -8.08 17.13
N ARG A 206 -15.72 -7.96 16.57
CA ARG A 206 -16.38 -9.05 15.83
C ARG A 206 -15.55 -9.56 14.65
N ARG A 207 -14.87 -8.64 13.95
CA ARG A 207 -14.02 -8.93 12.79
C ARG A 207 -12.59 -9.33 13.16
N LYS A 208 -12.24 -9.34 14.46
CA LYS A 208 -10.88 -9.62 14.97
C LYS A 208 -9.82 -8.73 14.32
N MET A 209 -10.11 -7.44 14.20
CA MET A 209 -9.25 -6.44 13.59
C MET A 209 -9.02 -5.25 14.52
N SER A 210 -7.96 -4.48 14.27
CA SER A 210 -7.68 -3.24 15.01
C SER A 210 -8.79 -2.21 14.77
N PRO A 211 -9.34 -1.58 15.83
CA PRO A 211 -10.29 -0.48 15.70
C PRO A 211 -9.72 0.73 14.92
N LYS A 212 -8.43 1.04 15.10
CA LYS A 212 -7.76 2.09 14.32
C LYS A 212 -7.77 1.76 12.83
N MET A 213 -7.42 0.53 12.47
CA MET A 213 -7.45 0.10 11.07
C MET A 213 -8.87 0.15 10.50
N LEU A 214 -9.87 -0.36 11.22
CA LEU A 214 -11.27 -0.28 10.77
C LEU A 214 -11.73 1.17 10.60
N CYS A 215 -11.34 2.06 11.50
CA CYS A 215 -11.60 3.49 11.38
C CYS A 215 -10.98 4.07 10.11
N ALA A 216 -9.70 3.79 9.83
CA ALA A 216 -9.02 4.26 8.61
C ALA A 216 -9.66 3.74 7.31
N PHE A 217 -10.26 2.54 7.34
CA PHE A 217 -11.07 2.04 6.24
C PHE A 217 -12.40 2.79 6.10
N LYS A 218 -13.09 3.08 7.22
CA LYS A 218 -14.42 3.71 7.21
C LYS A 218 -14.36 5.21 6.93
N ASP A 219 -13.39 5.94 7.48
CA ASP A 219 -13.23 7.37 7.26
C ASP A 219 -12.66 7.73 5.88
N GLY A 220 -12.24 6.71 5.10
CA GLY A 220 -11.77 6.85 3.74
C GLY A 220 -10.25 7.01 3.62
N THR A 221 -9.51 7.20 4.72
CA THR A 221 -8.07 7.42 4.70
C THR A 221 -7.33 6.38 3.87
N LYS A 222 -7.66 5.09 4.05
CA LYS A 222 -6.98 4.01 3.32
C LYS A 222 -7.19 4.10 1.80
N THR A 223 -8.39 4.47 1.37
CA THR A 223 -8.70 4.73 -0.05
C THR A 223 -7.83 5.84 -0.61
N MET A 224 -7.61 6.91 0.15
CA MET A 224 -6.80 8.06 -0.29
C MET A 224 -5.32 7.71 -0.39
N VAL A 225 -4.81 6.92 0.56
CA VAL A 225 -3.44 6.37 0.54
C VAL A 225 -3.24 5.49 -0.71
N GLU A 226 -4.15 4.55 -0.97
CA GLU A 226 -4.04 3.66 -2.13
C GLU A 226 -4.11 4.41 -3.46
N MET A 227 -5.03 5.38 -3.60
CA MET A 227 -5.10 6.24 -4.78
C MET A 227 -3.83 7.08 -4.96
N THR A 228 -3.22 7.52 -3.86
CA THR A 228 -1.94 8.26 -3.91
C THR A 228 -0.82 7.37 -4.42
N ALA A 229 -0.75 6.11 -4.00
CA ALA A 229 0.22 5.14 -4.53
C ALA A 229 0.01 4.88 -6.03
N MET A 230 -1.25 4.68 -6.46
CA MET A 230 -1.58 4.55 -7.89
C MET A 230 -1.15 5.78 -8.69
N SER A 231 -1.43 6.98 -8.17
CA SER A 231 -1.04 8.25 -8.78
C SER A 231 0.48 8.36 -8.95
N ASN A 232 1.23 8.13 -7.87
CA ASN A 232 2.69 8.23 -7.87
C ASN A 232 3.36 7.19 -8.78
N ALA A 233 2.75 6.02 -8.97
CA ALA A 233 3.25 4.97 -9.86
C ALA A 233 2.91 5.18 -11.34
N THR A 234 1.94 6.03 -11.67
CA THR A 234 1.41 6.13 -13.05
C THR A 234 1.48 7.53 -13.65
N GLY A 235 1.57 8.58 -12.84
CA GLY A 235 1.44 9.97 -13.30
C GLY A 235 -0.01 10.44 -13.41
N LEU A 236 -0.99 9.56 -13.19
CA LEU A 236 -2.39 9.93 -13.11
C LEU A 236 -2.62 10.78 -11.84
N VAL A 237 -3.57 11.71 -11.87
CA VAL A 237 -3.80 12.68 -10.77
C VAL A 237 -5.23 12.62 -10.24
N PRO A 238 -5.53 13.07 -9.01
CA PRO A 238 -6.92 13.30 -8.61
C PRO A 238 -7.53 14.44 -9.44
N ASP A 239 -8.79 14.28 -9.89
CA ASP A 239 -9.55 15.34 -10.58
C ASP A 239 -9.98 16.46 -9.63
N VAL A 240 -10.25 16.09 -8.37
CA VAL A 240 -10.58 16.96 -7.24
C VAL A 240 -9.94 16.43 -5.97
N ILE A 241 -9.70 17.29 -4.97
CA ILE A 241 -9.21 16.85 -3.65
C ILE A 241 -10.17 15.79 -3.09
N GLY A 242 -9.61 14.64 -2.73
CA GLY A 242 -10.34 13.51 -2.17
C GLY A 242 -11.00 12.58 -3.19
N GLY A 243 -10.93 12.87 -4.49
CA GLY A 243 -11.65 12.13 -5.53
C GLY A 243 -13.17 12.37 -5.50
N HIS A 244 -13.86 12.04 -6.58
CA HIS A 244 -15.32 12.23 -6.68
C HIS A 244 -16.08 11.20 -5.86
N GLY A 245 -15.61 9.96 -5.81
CA GLY A 245 -16.16 8.97 -4.87
C GLY A 245 -17.62 8.63 -5.09
N ILE A 246 -18.03 8.51 -6.35
CA ILE A 246 -19.43 8.33 -6.73
C ILE A 246 -19.94 6.91 -6.46
N ALA A 247 -21.25 6.75 -6.27
CA ALA A 247 -21.87 5.43 -6.32
C ALA A 247 -22.07 5.00 -7.78
N SER A 248 -21.57 3.82 -8.16
CA SER A 248 -21.69 3.31 -9.52
C SER A 248 -21.52 1.79 -9.58
N ASP A 249 -21.86 1.21 -10.72
CA ASP A 249 -21.59 -0.19 -11.08
C ASP A 249 -20.62 -0.27 -12.26
N VAL A 250 -20.09 -1.47 -12.54
CA VAL A 250 -19.08 -1.67 -13.60
C VAL A 250 -19.60 -1.24 -14.99
N LYS A 251 -20.90 -1.43 -15.27
CA LYS A 251 -21.49 -1.13 -16.58
C LYS A 251 -21.63 0.37 -16.80
N SER A 252 -21.82 1.13 -15.72
CA SER A 252 -22.07 2.57 -15.76
C SER A 252 -20.79 3.41 -15.74
N LEU A 253 -19.62 2.80 -15.46
CA LEU A 253 -18.35 3.55 -15.36
C LEU A 253 -17.98 4.28 -16.65
N ASN A 254 -18.19 3.64 -17.81
CA ASN A 254 -17.86 4.23 -19.11
C ASN A 254 -18.63 5.55 -19.35
N GLU A 255 -19.88 5.61 -18.93
CA GLU A 255 -20.70 6.83 -19.06
C GLU A 255 -20.36 7.84 -17.98
N THR A 256 -20.21 7.37 -16.74
CA THR A 256 -20.04 8.28 -15.60
C THR A 256 -18.72 9.03 -15.66
N TYR A 257 -17.65 8.37 -16.10
CA TYR A 257 -16.30 8.93 -16.19
C TYR A 257 -15.99 9.64 -17.51
N LYS A 258 -17.02 10.00 -18.28
CA LYS A 258 -16.85 11.00 -19.35
C LYS A 258 -16.49 12.36 -18.76
N LEU A 259 -16.01 13.26 -19.61
CA LEU A 259 -15.83 14.66 -19.25
C LEU A 259 -17.19 15.31 -19.01
N LYS A 260 -17.22 16.39 -18.23
CA LYS A 260 -18.46 17.16 -17.99
C LYS A 260 -19.10 17.68 -19.26
N GLU A 261 -18.30 18.07 -20.26
CA GLU A 261 -18.81 18.51 -21.56
C GLU A 261 -19.51 17.38 -22.34
N ASP A 262 -19.15 16.13 -22.06
CA ASP A 262 -19.73 14.92 -22.63
C ASP A 262 -20.79 14.27 -21.73
N GLY A 263 -21.27 14.99 -20.70
CA GLY A 263 -22.32 14.53 -19.78
C GLY A 263 -21.84 13.63 -18.63
N GLY A 264 -20.53 13.44 -18.45
CA GLY A 264 -19.95 12.74 -17.31
C GLY A 264 -19.61 13.68 -16.14
N ILE A 265 -18.75 13.21 -15.23
CA ILE A 265 -18.42 13.94 -13.98
C ILE A 265 -17.03 14.61 -14.00
N LEU A 266 -16.12 14.15 -14.85
CA LEU A 266 -14.71 14.52 -14.78
C LEU A 266 -14.43 15.88 -15.42
N LYS A 267 -13.51 16.65 -14.84
CA LYS A 267 -12.98 17.86 -15.50
C LYS A 267 -11.88 17.51 -16.51
N GLN A 268 -11.15 16.41 -16.26
CA GLN A 268 -10.11 15.89 -17.13
C GLN A 268 -10.01 14.36 -17.04
N HIS A 269 -9.46 13.74 -18.08
CA HIS A 269 -8.97 12.36 -18.02
C HIS A 269 -7.52 12.32 -17.53
N GLY A 270 -6.98 11.11 -17.39
CA GLY A 270 -5.66 10.88 -16.81
C GLY A 270 -5.72 10.91 -15.28
N VAL A 271 -6.77 10.32 -14.70
CA VAL A 271 -7.09 10.50 -13.27
C VAL A 271 -7.14 9.19 -12.48
N VAL A 272 -6.86 9.30 -11.18
CA VAL A 272 -7.17 8.26 -10.20
C VAL A 272 -8.52 8.53 -9.53
N GLU A 273 -9.33 7.49 -9.36
CA GLU A 273 -10.67 7.59 -8.75
C GLU A 273 -11.01 6.40 -7.85
N TYR A 274 -12.08 6.54 -7.07
CA TYR A 274 -12.71 5.42 -6.37
C TYR A 274 -14.23 5.43 -6.56
N VAL A 275 -14.82 4.24 -6.46
CA VAL A 275 -16.26 4.03 -6.62
C VAL A 275 -16.85 3.45 -5.35
N ASN A 276 -17.94 4.05 -4.86
CA ASN A 276 -18.81 3.45 -3.85
C ASN A 276 -19.67 2.35 -4.48
N GLY A 277 -19.08 1.19 -4.65
CA GLY A 277 -19.60 0.03 -5.37
C GLY A 277 -18.43 -0.82 -5.85
N ILE A 278 -18.73 -1.87 -6.62
CA ILE A 278 -17.75 -2.68 -7.38
C ILE A 278 -16.60 -3.29 -6.55
N ALA A 279 -16.69 -3.35 -5.22
CA ALA A 279 -15.71 -4.04 -4.38
C ALA A 279 -16.16 -5.50 -4.09
N PRO A 280 -15.22 -6.43 -3.92
CA PRO A 280 -13.77 -6.27 -4.07
C PRO A 280 -13.37 -6.13 -5.54
N GLY A 281 -12.37 -5.29 -5.82
CA GLY A 281 -11.84 -5.17 -7.18
C GLY A 281 -11.28 -3.80 -7.52
N VAL A 282 -10.66 -3.77 -8.70
CA VAL A 282 -10.00 -2.60 -9.29
C VAL A 282 -10.31 -2.50 -10.77
N PHE A 283 -10.22 -1.30 -11.32
CA PHE A 283 -10.57 -1.04 -12.71
C PHE A 283 -9.63 -0.03 -13.37
N VAL A 284 -9.59 -0.09 -14.70
CA VAL A 284 -9.13 1.01 -15.55
C VAL A 284 -10.19 1.26 -16.62
N THR A 285 -10.44 2.53 -16.92
CA THR A 285 -11.23 2.94 -18.08
C THR A 285 -10.28 3.47 -19.14
N VAL A 286 -10.36 2.90 -20.34
CA VAL A 286 -9.44 3.13 -21.45
C VAL A 286 -10.14 3.73 -22.66
N ALA A 287 -9.37 4.37 -23.53
CA ALA A 287 -9.82 4.92 -24.81
C ALA A 287 -8.78 4.67 -25.92
N THR A 288 -9.20 4.90 -27.16
CA THR A 288 -8.35 4.92 -28.35
C THR A 288 -8.98 5.83 -29.40
N ASP A 289 -8.14 6.56 -30.15
CA ASP A 289 -8.57 7.36 -31.30
C ASP A 289 -8.61 6.53 -32.61
N ASN A 290 -8.18 5.27 -32.56
CA ASN A 290 -8.18 4.40 -33.74
C ASN A 290 -9.58 3.78 -33.96
N GLU A 291 -10.22 4.17 -35.07
CA GLU A 291 -11.57 3.73 -35.42
C GLU A 291 -11.73 2.21 -35.54
N GLU A 292 -10.72 1.51 -36.07
CA GLU A 292 -10.76 0.04 -36.17
C GLU A 292 -10.71 -0.61 -34.78
N ILE A 293 -9.83 -0.12 -33.89
CA ILE A 293 -9.79 -0.64 -32.51
C ILE A 293 -11.08 -0.30 -31.76
N ALA A 294 -11.65 0.89 -31.94
CA ALA A 294 -12.95 1.24 -31.35
C ALA A 294 -14.07 0.30 -31.84
N TYR A 295 -14.09 -0.02 -33.14
CA TYR A 295 -15.00 -1.02 -33.71
C TYR A 295 -14.78 -2.40 -33.08
N GLN A 296 -13.53 -2.87 -32.95
CA GLN A 296 -13.21 -4.17 -32.35
C GLN A 296 -13.60 -4.23 -30.87
N MET A 297 -13.41 -3.15 -30.10
CA MET A 297 -13.86 -3.07 -28.71
C MET A 297 -15.38 -3.24 -28.59
N GLN A 298 -16.14 -2.58 -29.48
CA GLN A 298 -17.58 -2.76 -29.56
C GLN A 298 -17.97 -4.18 -30.00
N TYR A 299 -17.31 -4.73 -31.02
CA TYR A 299 -17.51 -6.10 -31.51
C TYR A 299 -17.26 -7.14 -30.41
N HIS A 300 -16.26 -6.93 -29.56
CA HIS A 300 -15.95 -7.74 -28.38
C HIS A 300 -16.85 -7.43 -27.17
N SER A 301 -17.96 -6.72 -27.36
CA SER A 301 -18.96 -6.43 -26.33
C SER A 301 -18.44 -5.62 -25.14
N MET A 302 -17.39 -4.81 -25.33
CA MET A 302 -16.86 -3.94 -24.28
C MET A 302 -17.73 -2.70 -24.03
N GLY A 303 -18.66 -2.40 -24.95
CA GLY A 303 -19.55 -1.25 -24.89
C GLY A 303 -19.40 -0.32 -26.11
N PRO A 304 -20.24 0.73 -26.20
CA PRO A 304 -20.31 1.61 -27.36
C PRO A 304 -19.13 2.58 -27.52
N GLY A 305 -18.26 2.69 -26.51
CA GLY A 305 -17.20 3.70 -26.48
C GLY A 305 -17.71 5.10 -26.10
N PRO A 306 -16.85 6.13 -26.15
CA PRO A 306 -15.41 6.06 -26.46
C PRO A 306 -14.57 5.55 -25.28
N LEU A 307 -15.21 5.27 -24.15
CA LEU A 307 -14.60 4.71 -22.96
C LEU A 307 -14.99 3.24 -22.79
N TRP A 308 -14.03 2.39 -22.43
CA TRP A 308 -14.25 0.98 -22.11
C TRP A 308 -13.57 0.61 -20.80
N THR A 309 -14.23 -0.18 -19.97
CA THR A 309 -13.71 -0.54 -18.64
C THR A 309 -13.15 -1.95 -18.64
N LEU A 310 -11.90 -2.08 -18.19
CA LEU A 310 -11.29 -3.35 -17.78
C LEU A 310 -11.38 -3.46 -16.27
N TYR A 311 -11.88 -4.60 -15.78
CA TYR A 311 -12.19 -4.78 -14.36
C TYR A 311 -11.65 -6.12 -13.84
N ARG A 312 -10.96 -6.07 -12.70
CA ARG A 312 -10.52 -7.24 -11.94
C ARG A 312 -11.43 -7.37 -10.71
N PRO A 313 -12.35 -8.35 -10.67
CA PRO A 313 -13.39 -8.47 -9.63
C PRO A 313 -12.89 -9.11 -8.32
N TYR A 314 -11.60 -9.04 -8.06
CA TYR A 314 -10.98 -9.61 -6.88
C TYR A 314 -9.62 -8.98 -6.62
N HIS A 315 -9.23 -9.03 -5.36
CA HIS A 315 -7.86 -8.88 -4.89
C HIS A 315 -7.81 -9.54 -3.51
N LEU A 316 -6.75 -10.32 -3.24
CA LEU A 316 -6.65 -11.16 -2.05
C LEU A 316 -5.64 -10.59 -1.03
N CYS A 317 -5.33 -9.30 -1.16
CA CYS A 317 -4.50 -8.54 -0.21
C CYS A 317 -3.20 -9.28 0.14
N ASN A 318 -3.00 -9.54 1.43
CA ASN A 318 -1.81 -10.19 1.98
C ASN A 318 -1.58 -11.64 1.48
N LEU A 319 -2.57 -12.26 0.82
CA LEU A 319 -2.40 -13.60 0.23
C LEU A 319 -1.68 -13.55 -1.14
N GLU A 320 -1.68 -12.41 -1.83
CA GLU A 320 -0.93 -12.25 -3.09
C GLU A 320 0.48 -11.67 -2.87
N THR A 321 0.75 -11.04 -1.72
CA THR A 321 2.08 -10.49 -1.36
C THR A 321 3.25 -11.47 -1.58
N PRO A 322 3.14 -12.77 -1.23
CA PRO A 322 4.21 -13.73 -1.52
C PRO A 322 4.58 -13.84 -3.00
N LEU A 323 3.63 -13.58 -3.90
CA LEU A 323 3.87 -13.62 -5.34
C LEU A 323 4.68 -12.40 -5.80
N THR A 324 4.60 -11.27 -5.09
CA THR A 324 5.51 -10.13 -5.31
C THR A 324 6.92 -10.47 -4.86
N ALA A 325 7.09 -11.07 -3.67
CA ALA A 325 8.41 -11.51 -3.21
C ALA A 325 9.04 -12.51 -4.19
N ALA A 326 8.25 -13.45 -4.72
CA ALA A 326 8.69 -14.37 -5.77
C ALA A 326 9.06 -13.65 -7.08
N LYS A 327 8.23 -12.70 -7.54
CA LYS A 327 8.50 -11.90 -8.76
C LYS A 327 9.82 -11.13 -8.64
N VAL A 328 10.05 -10.51 -7.50
CA VAL A 328 11.27 -9.74 -7.24
C VAL A 328 12.52 -10.61 -7.31
N VAL A 329 12.52 -11.78 -6.66
CA VAL A 329 13.69 -12.66 -6.61
C VAL A 329 13.91 -13.43 -7.93
N ILE A 330 12.84 -13.85 -8.59
CA ILE A 330 12.93 -14.74 -9.76
C ILE A 330 13.03 -13.94 -11.06
N ASP A 331 12.20 -12.91 -11.20
CA ASP A 331 12.08 -12.14 -12.44
C ASP A 331 12.87 -10.83 -12.38
N GLY A 332 13.30 -10.39 -11.19
CA GLY A 332 14.01 -9.12 -11.04
C GLY A 332 13.11 -7.91 -11.28
N GLU A 333 11.80 -8.08 -11.07
CA GLU A 333 10.79 -7.08 -11.42
C GLU A 333 9.97 -6.63 -10.20
N PRO A 334 9.72 -5.32 -10.01
CA PRO A 334 8.78 -4.82 -9.01
C PRO A 334 7.32 -5.09 -9.41
N THR A 335 6.40 -5.00 -8.45
CA THR A 335 4.95 -4.98 -8.71
C THR A 335 4.44 -3.57 -8.94
N ILE A 336 4.79 -2.63 -8.05
CA ILE A 336 4.42 -1.23 -8.16
C ILE A 336 5.50 -0.40 -7.47
N VAL A 337 5.98 0.64 -8.16
CA VAL A 337 6.95 1.61 -7.63
C VAL A 337 6.53 3.01 -8.06
N PRO A 338 6.78 4.04 -7.23
CA PRO A 338 6.67 5.43 -7.69
C PRO A 338 7.57 5.66 -8.91
N LYS A 339 7.11 6.45 -9.89
CA LYS A 339 7.87 6.67 -11.14
C LYS A 339 9.19 7.40 -10.91
N ASN A 340 9.10 8.65 -10.44
CA ASN A 340 10.24 9.53 -10.18
C ASN A 340 9.75 10.78 -9.44
N GLY A 341 9.75 10.75 -8.11
CA GLY A 341 9.13 11.79 -7.28
C GLY A 341 7.63 11.57 -7.03
N LEU A 342 6.99 12.55 -6.39
CA LEU A 342 5.57 12.50 -6.03
C LEU A 342 4.71 13.23 -7.07
N VAL A 343 3.62 12.60 -7.47
CA VAL A 343 2.58 13.15 -8.36
C VAL A 343 1.41 13.67 -7.53
N SER A 344 1.09 12.95 -6.44
CA SER A 344 0.06 13.32 -5.47
C SER A 344 0.56 13.14 -4.04
N GLU A 345 -0.14 13.78 -3.12
CA GLU A 345 0.05 13.68 -1.68
C GLU A 345 -1.22 13.17 -1.01
N CYS A 346 -1.04 12.28 -0.03
CA CYS A 346 -2.09 11.99 0.94
C CYS A 346 -1.98 13.03 2.05
N ILE A 347 -2.86 14.03 2.03
CA ILE A 347 -2.86 15.20 2.90
C ILE A 347 -3.79 15.04 4.11
N THR A 348 -3.55 15.84 5.14
CA THR A 348 -4.24 15.76 6.43
C THR A 348 -5.48 16.67 6.50
N VAL A 349 -6.60 16.12 6.97
CA VAL A 349 -7.86 16.86 7.21
C VAL A 349 -8.26 16.77 8.69
N ALA A 350 -8.74 17.86 9.28
CA ALA A 350 -9.30 17.86 10.62
C ALA A 350 -10.62 17.07 10.68
N LYS A 351 -10.71 16.07 11.57
CA LYS A 351 -11.91 15.25 11.80
C LYS A 351 -12.88 15.90 12.79
N ILE A 352 -12.34 16.72 13.70
CA ILE A 352 -13.05 17.49 14.72
C ILE A 352 -12.53 18.93 14.71
N ASP A 353 -13.17 19.82 15.48
CA ASP A 353 -12.56 21.11 15.78
C ASP A 353 -11.31 20.87 16.64
N LEU A 354 -10.17 21.40 16.19
CA LEU A 354 -8.88 21.27 16.85
C LEU A 354 -8.48 22.61 17.47
N LYS A 355 -7.87 22.57 18.65
CA LYS A 355 -7.44 23.76 19.40
C LYS A 355 -5.93 23.94 19.42
N ALA A 356 -5.48 25.19 19.48
CA ALA A 356 -4.08 25.49 19.76
C ALA A 356 -3.59 24.75 21.02
N GLY A 357 -2.42 24.14 20.94
CA GLY A 357 -1.83 23.31 22.00
C GLY A 357 -2.36 21.87 22.08
N GLN A 358 -3.38 21.49 21.30
CA GLN A 358 -3.91 20.13 21.28
C GLN A 358 -2.98 19.17 20.51
N THR A 359 -2.74 17.98 21.06
CA THR A 359 -2.09 16.87 20.35
C THR A 359 -3.08 16.12 19.44
N ILE A 360 -2.62 15.65 18.28
CA ILE A 360 -3.43 14.85 17.33
C ILE A 360 -2.88 13.44 17.17
N ASP A 361 -3.67 12.46 16.72
CA ASP A 361 -3.42 11.03 16.97
C ASP A 361 -3.14 10.15 15.74
N GLY A 362 -3.13 10.74 14.54
CA GLY A 362 -2.73 10.10 13.29
C GLY A 362 -3.76 9.15 12.68
N ILE A 363 -3.29 8.31 11.75
CA ILE A 363 -4.13 7.44 10.90
C ILE A 363 -5.08 6.57 11.73
N GLY A 364 -6.36 6.57 11.35
CA GLY A 364 -7.39 5.77 12.02
C GLY A 364 -7.78 6.26 13.41
N GLY A 365 -7.35 7.47 13.78
CA GLY A 365 -7.61 8.10 15.07
C GLY A 365 -8.91 8.91 15.15
N TYR A 366 -9.01 9.72 16.19
CA TYR A 366 -10.14 10.57 16.55
C TYR A 366 -10.04 11.98 15.94
N THR A 367 -8.84 12.47 15.66
CA THR A 367 -8.60 13.90 15.43
C THR A 367 -8.49 14.30 13.96
N THR A 368 -8.03 13.40 13.10
CA THR A 368 -7.76 13.67 11.67
C THR A 368 -8.11 12.49 10.77
N TYR A 369 -8.23 12.74 9.46
CA TYR A 369 -8.32 11.72 8.41
C TYR A 369 -7.56 12.17 7.15
N GLY A 370 -7.29 11.24 6.23
CA GLY A 370 -6.53 11.51 5.00
C GLY A 370 -7.42 11.91 3.81
N SER A 371 -6.88 12.73 2.91
CA SER A 371 -7.43 13.07 1.59
C SER A 371 -6.33 13.03 0.54
N ILE A 372 -6.64 12.89 -0.75
CA ILE A 372 -5.64 12.97 -1.84
C ILE A 372 -5.66 14.35 -2.49
N CYS A 373 -4.49 14.88 -2.86
CA CYS A 373 -4.33 16.13 -3.60
C CYS A 373 -3.13 16.01 -4.56
N LYS A 374 -3.10 16.83 -5.62
CA LYS A 374 -1.92 16.92 -6.51
C LYS A 374 -0.72 17.41 -5.70
N HIS A 375 0.47 16.86 -5.95
CA HIS A 375 1.67 17.20 -5.19
C HIS A 375 2.04 18.68 -5.33
N GLU A 376 1.92 19.26 -6.53
CA GLU A 376 2.18 20.68 -6.78
C GLU A 376 1.27 21.60 -5.94
N GLU A 377 -0.02 21.30 -5.87
CA GLU A 377 -0.98 22.06 -5.07
C GLU A 377 -0.71 21.89 -3.57
N ALA A 378 -0.42 20.65 -3.12
CA ALA A 378 -0.06 20.40 -1.73
C ALA A 378 1.20 21.16 -1.30
N LYS A 379 2.20 21.26 -2.19
CA LYS A 379 3.41 22.03 -1.97
C LYS A 379 3.14 23.54 -1.94
N GLU A 380 2.39 24.07 -2.91
CA GLU A 380 2.03 25.50 -2.99
C GLU A 380 1.24 25.96 -1.76
N LYS A 381 0.28 25.15 -1.31
CA LYS A 381 -0.58 25.46 -0.16
C LYS A 381 0.00 25.02 1.18
N GLY A 382 1.13 24.33 1.19
CA GLY A 382 1.78 23.83 2.39
C GLY A 382 0.94 22.79 3.16
N TYR A 383 0.19 21.93 2.46
CA TYR A 383 -0.57 20.85 3.09
C TYR A 383 0.35 19.80 3.69
N VAL A 384 -0.01 19.29 4.88
CA VAL A 384 0.78 18.33 5.63
C VAL A 384 0.52 16.90 5.13
N PRO A 385 1.56 16.17 4.66
CA PRO A 385 1.47 14.75 4.34
C PRO A 385 1.07 13.93 5.57
N TYR A 386 0.01 13.14 5.43
CA TYR A 386 -0.66 12.54 6.58
C TYR A 386 0.19 11.47 7.28
N GLY A 387 1.06 10.77 6.56
CA GLY A 387 1.98 9.80 7.15
C GLY A 387 3.06 10.41 8.07
N LEU A 388 3.18 11.75 8.12
CA LEU A 388 4.04 12.46 9.08
C LEU A 388 3.31 12.78 10.41
N VAL A 389 1.99 12.64 10.44
CA VAL A 389 1.17 12.97 11.60
C VAL A 389 1.11 11.80 12.58
N ASN A 390 1.50 12.05 13.82
CA ASN A 390 1.43 11.09 14.91
C ASN A 390 1.05 11.76 16.23
N HIS A 391 0.91 10.97 17.30
CA HIS A 391 0.48 11.39 18.64
C HIS A 391 1.30 12.52 19.31
N LYS A 392 2.49 12.84 18.80
CA LYS A 392 3.34 13.94 19.28
C LYS A 392 3.21 15.22 18.47
N ALA A 393 2.44 15.22 17.38
CA ALA A 393 2.18 16.44 16.63
C ALA A 393 1.20 17.34 17.41
N VAL A 394 1.48 18.64 17.45
CA VAL A 394 0.77 19.63 18.28
C VAL A 394 0.25 20.77 17.40
N MET A 395 -1.02 21.12 17.56
CA MET A 395 -1.62 22.24 16.85
C MET A 395 -1.05 23.58 17.35
N LYS A 396 -0.62 24.43 16.42
CA LYS A 396 -0.15 25.81 16.69
C LYS A 396 -1.30 26.80 16.83
N ARG A 397 -2.40 26.56 16.11
CA ARG A 397 -3.61 27.38 16.12
C ARG A 397 -4.88 26.54 16.03
N ASP A 398 -6.01 27.17 16.28
CA ASP A 398 -7.32 26.55 16.10
C ASP A 398 -7.58 26.25 14.62
N VAL A 399 -8.12 25.06 14.34
CA VAL A 399 -8.52 24.60 12.99
C VAL A 399 -9.90 23.96 13.09
N LYS A 400 -10.80 24.28 12.16
CA LYS A 400 -12.17 23.76 12.17
C LYS A 400 -12.27 22.38 11.56
N LYS A 401 -13.25 21.61 12.02
CA LYS A 401 -13.61 20.33 11.41
C LYS A 401 -13.78 20.48 9.90
N GLY A 402 -13.11 19.60 9.16
CA GLY A 402 -13.17 19.55 7.70
C GLY A 402 -12.13 20.42 6.99
N GLU A 403 -11.39 21.27 7.71
CA GLU A 403 -10.30 22.06 7.13
C GLU A 403 -9.05 21.19 6.89
N LEU A 404 -8.32 21.54 5.83
CA LEU A 404 -7.02 20.95 5.51
C LEU A 404 -5.96 21.52 6.44
N ILE A 405 -5.13 20.64 7.00
CA ILE A 405 -4.04 21.02 7.90
C ILE A 405 -2.80 21.36 7.08
N THR A 406 -2.26 22.55 7.32
CA THR A 406 -1.04 23.09 6.73
C THR A 406 0.12 23.10 7.72
N TYR A 407 1.34 23.30 7.25
CA TYR A 407 2.52 23.42 8.13
C TYR A 407 2.44 24.63 9.10
N ASP A 408 1.65 25.65 8.77
CA ASP A 408 1.38 26.79 9.66
C ASP A 408 0.44 26.43 10.81
N ASP A 409 -0.39 25.39 10.63
CA ASP A 409 -1.37 24.95 11.63
C ASP A 409 -0.76 24.07 12.72
N ILE A 410 0.35 23.39 12.42
CA ILE A 410 0.83 22.26 13.23
C ILE A 410 2.35 22.22 13.37
N GLU A 411 2.81 21.77 14.53
CA GLU A 411 4.18 21.35 14.82
C GLU A 411 4.26 19.82 14.74
N LEU A 412 5.09 19.30 13.83
CA LEU A 412 5.26 17.86 13.60
C LEU A 412 6.38 17.28 14.47
N ASP A 413 6.33 15.97 14.71
CA ASP A 413 7.42 15.24 15.36
C ASP A 413 8.61 15.03 14.42
N THR A 414 9.56 15.96 14.50
CA THR A 414 10.78 15.97 13.70
C THR A 414 11.80 14.91 14.12
N THR A 415 11.56 14.19 15.23
CA THR A 415 12.48 13.17 15.74
C THR A 415 12.40 11.85 14.96
N THR A 416 11.26 11.59 14.31
CA THR A 416 10.98 10.37 13.53
C THR A 416 11.92 10.21 12.35
N LEU A 417 12.16 8.96 11.96
CA LEU A 417 12.99 8.64 10.79
C LEU A 417 12.23 9.01 9.51
N ILE A 418 10.93 8.72 9.43
CA ILE A 418 10.13 9.05 8.24
C ILE A 418 10.12 10.56 7.95
N TYR A 419 10.08 11.41 8.98
CA TYR A 419 10.20 12.86 8.79
C TYR A 419 11.55 13.24 8.19
N LYS A 420 12.66 12.71 8.73
CA LYS A 420 14.02 12.99 8.24
C LYS A 420 14.20 12.54 6.79
N LEU A 421 13.76 11.32 6.47
CA LEU A 421 13.81 10.78 5.10
C LEU A 421 12.92 11.58 4.15
N ARG A 422 11.76 12.06 4.60
CA ARG A 422 10.93 12.95 3.81
C ARG A 422 11.64 14.25 3.47
N GLN A 423 12.34 14.87 4.44
CA GLN A 423 13.16 16.06 4.18
C GLN A 423 14.31 15.78 3.20
N GLU A 424 14.89 14.58 3.20
CA GLU A 424 15.89 14.18 2.21
C GLU A 424 15.27 13.99 0.82
N GLN A 425 14.10 13.35 0.75
CA GLN A 425 13.36 13.18 -0.50
C GLN A 425 13.02 14.54 -1.13
N ASP A 426 12.50 15.48 -0.35
CA ASP A 426 12.14 16.82 -0.83
C ASP A 426 13.36 17.60 -1.34
N LYS A 427 14.58 17.32 -0.88
CA LYS A 427 15.81 17.92 -1.43
C LYS A 427 16.23 17.32 -2.76
N ILE A 428 15.89 16.06 -3.01
CA ILE A 428 16.31 15.30 -4.21
C ILE A 428 15.29 15.46 -5.34
N PHE A 429 14.00 15.43 -5.01
CA PHE A 429 12.90 15.39 -5.98
C PHE A 429 12.00 16.63 -5.92
N GLY A 430 12.10 17.43 -4.86
CA GLY A 430 11.19 18.54 -4.57
C GLY A 430 11.59 19.86 -5.19
#